data_AF-A0A925E9S5-F1
#
_entry.id   AF-A0A925E9S5-F1
#
_cell.length_a   1.000
_cell.length_b   1.000
_cell.length_c   1.000
_cell.angle_alpha   90.00
_cell.angle_beta   90.00
_cell.angle_gamma   90.00
#
_symmetry.space_group_name_H-M   'P 1'
#
loop_
_entity.id
_entity.type
_entity.pdbx_description
1 polymer ?
#
loop_
_entity_poly.entity_id
_entity_poly.type
_entity_poly.pdbx_seq_one_letter_code
_entity_poly.pdbx_strand_id
1 'polypeptide(L)'
;MSNYYPLAAQNEWQYKQKDGNTYVNKVTAANGNEFSMHNSAANTSSVVRNGGGVITSDALEADNFQQWLKNDLEKGDTWEIKFKANGLDCILIMTVKETGSSKEVENKNYNNVLLIEAENKIIVNGSLMPLNFFTQYYYADGVGLVQTTSSAGDIHSLIDYKLH
;
A
#
# COMPACT_ATOMS: atom_id res chain seq x y z
N MET A 1 -3.76 0.67 19.46
CA MET A 1 -3.80 1.37 18.17
C MET A 1 -3.00 0.51 17.21
N SER A 2 -3.60 0.09 16.11
CA SER A 2 -2.91 -0.75 15.12
C SER A 2 -1.86 0.09 14.38
N ASN A 3 -0.73 -0.54 14.04
CA ASN A 3 0.32 0.05 13.21
C ASN A 3 0.51 -0.80 11.95
N TYR A 4 -0.38 -0.59 10.98
CA TYR A 4 -0.39 -1.34 9.72
C TYR A 4 0.76 -1.00 8.77
N TYR A 5 1.60 -0.02 9.10
CA TYR A 5 2.79 0.32 8.32
C TYR A 5 3.88 0.93 9.21
N PRO A 6 4.68 0.10 9.91
CA PRO A 6 5.69 0.60 10.83
C PRO A 6 6.79 1.34 10.07
N LEU A 7 6.86 2.65 10.25
CA LEU A 7 7.84 3.54 9.63
C LEU A 7 8.97 3.86 10.61
N ALA A 8 10.15 3.33 10.32
CA ALA A 8 11.41 3.68 10.97
C ALA A 8 12.55 3.60 9.96
N ALA A 9 13.60 4.39 10.15
CA ALA A 9 14.76 4.35 9.26
C ALA A 9 15.34 2.93 9.19
N GLN A 10 15.75 2.51 8.00
CA GLN A 10 16.29 1.17 7.70
C GLN A 10 15.27 0.03 7.71
N ASN A 11 13.98 0.28 8.03
CA ASN A 11 12.94 -0.72 7.82
C ASN A 11 12.93 -1.17 6.37
N GLU A 12 12.75 -2.47 6.17
CA GLU A 12 12.91 -3.13 4.88
C GLU A 12 11.90 -4.26 4.74
N TRP A 13 11.27 -4.36 3.59
CA TRP A 13 10.34 -5.44 3.22
C TRP A 13 10.73 -6.00 1.87
N GLN A 14 10.95 -7.31 1.81
CA GLN A 14 11.26 -8.02 0.58
C GLN A 14 10.04 -8.81 0.11
N TYR A 15 9.68 -8.59 -1.15
CA TYR A 15 8.52 -9.21 -1.78
C TYR A 15 8.94 -10.13 -2.91
N LYS A 16 8.14 -11.18 -3.13
CA LYS A 16 8.24 -12.10 -4.27
C LYS A 16 7.02 -11.92 -5.17
N GLN A 17 7.27 -11.70 -6.44
CA GLN A 17 6.27 -11.58 -7.48
C GLN A 17 5.88 -12.97 -8.02
N LYS A 18 4.76 -13.03 -8.75
CA LYS A 18 4.25 -14.26 -9.36
C LYS A 18 5.27 -15.01 -10.23
N ASP A 19 6.10 -14.27 -10.94
CA ASP A 19 7.14 -14.78 -11.84
C ASP A 19 8.40 -15.26 -11.09
N GLY A 20 8.42 -15.13 -9.76
CA GLY A 20 9.54 -15.49 -8.89
C GLY A 20 10.57 -14.38 -8.69
N ASN A 21 10.45 -13.25 -9.40
CA ASN A 21 11.31 -12.10 -9.18
C ASN A 21 11.07 -11.50 -7.79
N THR A 22 12.08 -10.83 -7.25
CA THR A 22 11.99 -10.20 -5.93
C THR A 22 12.36 -8.73 -6.00
N TYR A 23 11.76 -7.96 -5.11
CA TYR A 23 12.09 -6.55 -4.93
C TYR A 23 11.99 -6.16 -3.46
N VAL A 24 12.57 -5.01 -3.15
CA VAL A 24 12.65 -4.47 -1.80
C VAL A 24 11.96 -3.11 -1.76
N ASN A 25 11.15 -2.91 -0.73
CA ASN A 25 10.77 -1.58 -0.25
C ASN A 25 11.60 -1.27 1.00
N LYS A 26 12.25 -0.11 1.02
CA LYS A 26 13.12 0.28 2.14
C LYS A 26 12.89 1.71 2.56
N VAL A 27 12.85 1.97 3.86
CA VAL A 27 12.94 3.33 4.42
C VAL A 27 14.42 3.74 4.42
N THR A 28 14.80 4.64 3.53
CA THR A 28 16.20 5.07 3.33
C THR A 28 16.58 6.24 4.22
N ALA A 29 15.62 7.05 4.64
CA ALA A 29 15.82 8.16 5.57
C ALA A 29 14.57 8.41 6.42
N ALA A 30 14.76 8.97 7.60
CA ALA A 30 13.69 9.46 8.46
C ALA A 30 14.07 10.83 9.02
N ASN A 31 13.12 11.77 8.96
CA ASN A 31 13.26 13.12 9.50
C ASN A 31 11.96 13.49 10.23
N GLY A 32 11.93 13.19 11.53
CA GLY A 32 10.72 13.33 12.34
C GLY A 32 9.60 12.44 11.81
N ASN A 33 8.55 13.08 11.28
CA ASN A 33 7.35 12.40 10.76
C ASN A 33 7.41 12.13 9.25
N GLU A 34 8.50 12.47 8.58
CA GLU A 34 8.72 12.27 7.16
C GLU A 34 9.75 11.17 6.91
N PHE A 35 9.45 10.27 5.97
CA PHE A 35 10.22 9.07 5.68
C PHE A 35 10.45 8.97 4.18
N SER A 36 11.70 8.86 3.75
CA SER A 36 12.01 8.55 2.36
C SER A 36 11.96 7.04 2.16
N MET A 37 11.19 6.61 1.16
CA MET A 37 11.08 5.22 0.77
C MET A 37 11.70 4.99 -0.61
N HIS A 38 12.27 3.81 -0.82
CA HIS A 38 12.80 3.37 -2.11
C HIS A 38 12.22 2.01 -2.48
N ASN A 39 11.73 1.88 -3.72
CA ASN A 39 11.27 0.64 -4.31
C ASN A 39 12.27 0.18 -5.38
N SER A 40 12.86 -1.01 -5.20
CA SER A 40 13.90 -1.50 -6.11
C SER A 40 13.38 -2.01 -7.46
N ALA A 41 12.09 -2.34 -7.59
CA ALA A 41 11.51 -2.82 -8.86
C ALA A 41 11.32 -1.66 -9.84
N ALA A 42 10.75 -0.55 -9.36
CA ALA A 42 10.56 0.66 -10.16
C ALA A 42 11.81 1.55 -10.18
N ASN A 43 12.77 1.31 -9.29
CA ASN A 43 13.93 2.17 -9.03
C ASN A 43 13.51 3.63 -8.78
N THR A 44 12.45 3.80 -8.00
CA THR A 44 11.89 5.11 -7.64
C THR A 44 11.95 5.32 -6.13
N SER A 45 11.94 6.59 -5.74
CA SER A 45 11.79 6.99 -4.36
C SER A 45 10.54 7.83 -4.18
N SER A 46 9.93 7.69 -3.00
CA SER A 46 8.76 8.43 -2.57
C SER A 46 8.96 8.92 -1.15
N VAL A 47 8.13 9.86 -0.74
CA VAL A 47 8.08 10.42 0.60
C VAL A 47 6.77 10.00 1.25
N VAL A 48 6.88 9.43 2.45
CA VAL A 48 5.76 9.06 3.30
C VAL A 48 5.78 9.94 4.53
N ARG A 49 4.63 10.52 4.88
CA ARG A 49 4.45 11.30 6.11
C ARG A 49 3.49 10.59 7.03
N ASN A 50 3.82 10.53 8.31
CA ASN A 50 2.98 9.95 9.34
C ASN A 50 2.68 11.01 10.42
N GLY A 51 1.45 11.49 10.47
CA GLY A 51 1.05 12.53 11.42
C GLY A 51 -0.45 12.53 11.67
N GLY A 52 -0.85 12.77 12.92
CA GLY A 52 -2.27 12.88 13.28
C GLY A 52 -3.10 11.62 13.02
N GLY A 53 -2.48 10.43 13.05
CA GLY A 53 -3.16 9.15 12.80
C GLY A 53 -3.37 8.81 11.32
N VAL A 54 -2.82 9.61 10.41
CA VAL A 54 -2.91 9.42 8.96
C VAL A 54 -1.52 9.29 8.37
N ILE A 55 -1.36 8.30 7.48
CA ILE A 55 -0.18 8.13 6.65
C ILE A 55 -0.51 8.65 5.26
N THR A 56 0.25 9.65 4.80
CA THR A 56 0.15 10.18 3.43
C THR A 56 1.40 9.84 2.64
N SER A 57 1.26 9.67 1.32
CA SER A 57 2.36 9.33 0.43
C SER A 57 2.21 10.07 -0.90
N ASP A 58 3.33 10.37 -1.55
CA ASP A 58 3.41 10.88 -2.93
C ASP A 58 3.80 9.78 -3.93
N ALA A 59 3.75 8.50 -3.53
CA ALA A 59 4.26 7.38 -4.34
C ALA A 59 3.61 7.21 -5.72
N LEU A 60 2.41 7.74 -5.95
CA LEU A 60 1.74 7.69 -7.25
C LEU A 60 2.04 8.91 -8.13
N GLU A 61 2.35 10.05 -7.52
CA GLU A 61 2.65 11.31 -8.19
C GLU A 61 3.49 12.17 -7.24
N ALA A 62 4.74 12.43 -7.63
CA ALA A 62 5.70 13.17 -6.81
C ALA A 62 5.13 14.52 -6.35
N ASP A 63 5.40 14.89 -5.10
CA ASP A 63 4.90 16.10 -4.44
C ASP A 63 3.36 16.17 -4.27
N ASN A 64 2.60 15.17 -4.72
CA ASN A 64 1.14 15.07 -4.52
C ASN A 64 0.80 14.12 -3.37
N PHE A 65 0.97 14.62 -2.14
CA PHE A 65 0.73 13.85 -0.91
C PHE A 65 -0.75 13.56 -0.71
N GLN A 66 -1.10 12.28 -0.74
CA GLN A 66 -2.47 11.82 -0.56
C GLN A 66 -2.56 10.76 0.53
N GLN A 67 -3.74 10.62 1.12
CA GLN A 67 -3.98 9.61 2.14
C GLN A 67 -3.70 8.22 1.58
N TRP A 68 -2.75 7.53 2.19
CA TRP A 68 -2.43 6.15 1.85
C TRP A 68 -3.08 5.18 2.84
N LEU A 69 -2.93 5.43 4.14
CA LEU A 69 -3.43 4.58 5.24
C LEU A 69 -3.84 5.45 6.44
N LYS A 70 -4.66 4.89 7.33
CA LYS A 70 -4.93 5.45 8.67
C LYS A 70 -4.67 4.37 9.72
N ASN A 71 -4.42 4.79 10.95
CA ASN A 71 -4.10 3.87 12.06
C ASN A 71 -5.35 3.14 12.60
N ASP A 72 -6.50 3.81 12.58
CA ASP A 72 -7.76 3.30 13.14
C ASP A 72 -8.78 3.04 12.03
N LEU A 73 -8.45 2.12 11.13
CA LEU A 73 -9.34 1.74 10.02
C LEU A 73 -10.40 0.73 10.48
N GLU A 74 -11.64 0.98 10.10
CA GLU A 74 -12.78 0.10 10.33
C GLU A 74 -13.32 -0.48 9.03
N LYS A 75 -13.98 -1.64 9.10
CA LYS A 75 -14.65 -2.23 7.94
C LYS A 75 -15.69 -1.27 7.36
N GLY A 76 -15.59 -1.02 6.06
CA GLY A 76 -16.46 -0.09 5.34
C GLY A 76 -15.88 1.31 5.17
N ASP A 77 -14.75 1.64 5.81
CA ASP A 77 -14.05 2.90 5.55
C ASP A 77 -13.63 3.00 4.09
N THR A 78 -13.76 4.21 3.53
CA THR A 78 -13.40 4.50 2.14
C THR A 78 -12.65 5.81 2.00
N TRP A 79 -11.77 5.86 1.00
CA TRP A 79 -11.12 7.09 0.55
C TRP A 79 -10.64 6.98 -0.90
N GLU A 80 -10.28 8.11 -1.49
CA GLU A 80 -9.82 8.20 -2.87
C GLU A 80 -8.34 8.58 -2.92
N ILE A 81 -7.63 8.02 -3.90
CA ILE A 81 -6.30 8.47 -4.31
C ILE A 81 -6.37 8.80 -5.80
N LYS A 82 -6.10 10.05 -6.16
CA LYS A 82 -6.17 10.58 -7.52
C LYS A 82 -4.77 10.62 -8.12
N PHE A 83 -4.61 10.17 -9.34
CA PHE A 83 -3.30 10.13 -9.99
C PHE A 83 -3.46 10.21 -11.50
N LYS A 84 -2.37 10.50 -12.21
CA LYS A 84 -2.31 10.42 -13.66
C LYS A 84 -1.63 9.13 -14.11
N ALA A 85 -2.26 8.37 -15.00
CA ALA A 85 -1.63 7.24 -15.66
C ALA A 85 -1.74 7.41 -17.17
N ASN A 86 -0.60 7.40 -17.88
CA ASN A 86 -0.55 7.59 -19.34
C ASN A 86 -1.31 8.83 -19.82
N GLY A 87 -1.28 9.91 -19.04
CA GLY A 87 -1.98 11.17 -19.34
C GLY A 87 -3.47 11.21 -19.01
N LEU A 88 -4.05 10.10 -18.54
CA LEU A 88 -5.44 10.02 -18.10
C LEU A 88 -5.56 10.29 -16.59
N ASP A 89 -6.61 11.02 -16.20
CA ASP A 89 -6.96 11.21 -14.80
C ASP A 89 -7.62 9.93 -14.26
N CYS A 90 -7.02 9.38 -13.22
CA CYS A 90 -7.44 8.14 -12.56
C CYS A 90 -7.82 8.40 -11.11
N ILE A 91 -8.75 7.58 -10.60
CA ILE A 91 -9.09 7.51 -9.19
C ILE A 91 -8.97 6.06 -8.74
N LEU A 92 -8.20 5.84 -7.69
CA LEU A 92 -8.17 4.60 -6.92
C LEU A 92 -9.10 4.77 -5.73
N ILE A 93 -10.18 3.99 -5.68
CA ILE A 93 -11.12 3.99 -4.55
C ILE A 93 -10.72 2.87 -3.61
N MET A 94 -10.22 3.23 -2.44
CA MET A 94 -9.80 2.33 -1.38
C MET A 94 -11.00 2.03 -0.48
N THR A 95 -11.25 0.75 -0.20
CA THR A 95 -12.32 0.29 0.69
C THR A 95 -11.80 -0.77 1.64
N VAL A 96 -11.98 -0.57 2.94
CA VAL A 96 -11.67 -1.61 3.94
C VAL A 96 -12.73 -2.70 3.89
N LYS A 97 -12.32 -3.92 3.51
CA LYS A 97 -13.23 -5.07 3.40
C LYS A 97 -13.30 -5.85 4.71
N GLU A 98 -12.18 -5.99 5.39
CA GLU A 98 -12.04 -6.77 6.63
C GLU A 98 -10.96 -6.18 7.54
N THR A 99 -11.13 -6.38 8.85
CA THR A 99 -10.18 -5.99 9.90
C THR A 99 -10.06 -7.13 10.90
N GLY A 100 -8.87 -7.36 11.46
CA GLY A 100 -8.67 -8.34 12.53
C GLY A 100 -8.68 -9.80 12.06
N SER A 101 -8.57 -10.07 10.76
CA SER A 101 -8.52 -11.43 10.22
C SER A 101 -7.12 -12.06 10.36
N SER A 102 -6.99 -13.34 10.00
CA SER A 102 -5.70 -13.99 9.81
C SER A 102 -5.43 -14.25 8.32
N LYS A 103 -4.16 -14.27 7.93
CA LYS A 103 -3.74 -14.55 6.56
C LYS A 103 -2.43 -15.32 6.56
N GLU A 104 -2.43 -16.47 5.89
CA GLU A 104 -1.20 -17.19 5.58
C GLU A 104 -0.58 -16.64 4.29
N VAL A 105 0.70 -16.28 4.35
CA VAL A 105 1.50 -15.82 3.22
C VAL A 105 2.87 -16.47 3.31
N GLU A 106 3.32 -17.17 2.26
CA GLU A 106 4.65 -17.80 2.21
C GLU A 106 4.93 -18.74 3.39
N ASN A 107 3.92 -19.53 3.79
CA ASN A 107 3.94 -20.43 4.95
C ASN A 107 4.13 -19.74 6.32
N LYS A 108 3.94 -18.41 6.38
CA LYS A 108 3.90 -17.63 7.62
C LYS A 108 2.46 -17.18 7.86
N ASN A 109 1.92 -17.43 9.05
CA ASN A 109 0.60 -16.94 9.43
C ASN A 109 0.72 -15.55 10.09
N TYR A 110 -0.01 -14.58 9.54
CA TYR A 110 -0.14 -13.23 10.08
C TYR A 110 -1.51 -13.06 10.72
N ASN A 111 -1.55 -12.50 11.92
CA ASN A 111 -2.79 -12.20 12.65
C ASN A 111 -3.08 -10.70 12.60
N ASN A 112 -4.31 -10.31 12.98
CA ASN A 112 -4.76 -8.92 13.01
C ASN A 112 -4.57 -8.23 11.64
N VAL A 113 -4.96 -8.90 10.58
CA VAL A 113 -4.79 -8.43 9.19
C VAL A 113 -5.94 -7.50 8.80
N LEU A 114 -5.57 -6.43 8.13
CA LEU A 114 -6.44 -5.49 7.44
C LEU A 114 -6.45 -5.83 5.95
N LEU A 115 -7.64 -6.00 5.38
CA LEU A 115 -7.85 -6.15 3.94
C LEU A 115 -8.44 -4.86 3.38
N ILE A 116 -7.71 -4.23 2.47
CA ILE A 116 -8.20 -3.11 1.66
C ILE A 116 -8.30 -3.57 0.21
N GLU A 117 -9.45 -3.30 -0.42
CA GLU A 117 -9.65 -3.46 -1.85
C GLU A 117 -9.65 -2.08 -2.51
N ALA A 118 -8.97 -1.99 -3.64
CA ALA A 118 -8.71 -0.77 -4.35
C ALA A 118 -9.22 -0.91 -5.79
N GLU A 119 -10.30 -0.20 -6.11
CA GLU A 119 -10.92 -0.20 -7.44
C GLU A 119 -10.39 0.96 -8.27
N ASN A 120 -9.96 0.68 -9.50
CA ASN A 120 -9.51 1.73 -10.42
C ASN A 120 -10.66 2.25 -11.28
N LYS A 121 -10.78 3.57 -11.35
CA LYS A 121 -11.67 4.30 -12.26
C LYS A 121 -10.87 5.32 -13.05
N ILE A 122 -11.29 5.58 -14.29
CA ILE A 122 -10.73 6.65 -15.12
C ILE A 122 -11.78 7.72 -15.34
N ILE A 123 -11.36 8.97 -15.44
CA ILE A 123 -12.22 10.09 -15.78
C ILE A 123 -12.13 10.31 -17.30
N VAL A 124 -13.22 10.06 -18.01
CA VAL A 124 -13.32 10.30 -19.46
C VAL A 124 -14.44 11.31 -19.70
N ASN A 125 -14.09 12.48 -20.24
CA ASN A 125 -15.03 13.58 -20.50
C ASN A 125 -15.86 13.96 -19.25
N GLY A 126 -15.25 13.96 -18.07
CA GLY A 126 -15.92 14.27 -16.80
C GLY A 126 -16.75 13.12 -16.20
N SER A 127 -16.86 11.97 -16.88
CA SER A 127 -17.54 10.77 -16.36
C SER A 127 -16.56 9.77 -15.76
N LEU A 128 -16.92 9.18 -14.63
CA LEU A 128 -16.16 8.07 -14.03
C LEU A 128 -16.51 6.75 -14.71
N MET A 129 -15.52 6.15 -15.35
CA MET A 129 -15.63 4.85 -16.00
C MET A 129 -14.91 3.80 -15.15
N PRO A 130 -15.60 2.74 -14.68
CA PRO A 130 -14.94 1.67 -13.96
C PRO A 130 -14.07 0.84 -14.90
N LEU A 131 -12.85 0.49 -14.47
CA LEU A 131 -12.00 -0.44 -15.22
C LEU A 131 -12.32 -1.91 -14.91
N ASN A 132 -13.23 -2.17 -13.96
CA ASN A 132 -13.55 -3.51 -13.44
C ASN A 132 -12.30 -4.30 -13.00
N PHE A 133 -11.27 -3.56 -12.59
CA PHE A 133 -10.02 -4.07 -12.08
C PHE A 133 -9.85 -3.61 -10.64
N PHE A 134 -9.54 -4.55 -9.75
CA PHE A 134 -9.27 -4.25 -8.35
C PHE A 134 -7.96 -4.88 -7.88
N THR A 135 -7.33 -4.21 -6.93
CA THR A 135 -6.15 -4.68 -6.21
C THR A 135 -6.50 -4.83 -4.75
N GLN A 136 -6.09 -5.93 -4.13
CA GLN A 136 -6.27 -6.20 -2.71
C GLN A 136 -4.92 -6.09 -2.01
N TYR A 137 -4.92 -5.37 -0.89
CA TYR A 137 -3.78 -5.17 -0.03
C TYR A 137 -4.07 -5.76 1.34
N TYR A 138 -3.20 -6.66 1.78
CA TYR A 138 -3.26 -7.28 3.09
C TYR A 138 -2.16 -6.66 3.95
N TYR A 139 -2.53 -5.92 4.98
CA TYR A 139 -1.61 -5.33 5.95
C TYR A 139 -1.70 -6.08 7.27
N ALA A 140 -0.58 -6.56 7.81
CA ALA A 140 -0.54 -7.15 9.13
C ALA A 140 -0.06 -6.12 10.15
N ASP A 141 -0.74 -6.08 11.30
CA ASP A 141 -0.39 -5.17 12.40
C ASP A 141 1.06 -5.40 12.86
N GLY A 142 1.81 -4.30 13.02
CA GLY A 142 3.21 -4.32 13.42
C GLY A 142 4.19 -4.85 12.36
N VAL A 143 3.71 -5.27 11.18
CA VAL A 143 4.56 -5.78 10.10
C VAL A 143 4.54 -4.85 8.89
N GLY A 144 3.37 -4.45 8.41
CA GLY A 144 3.26 -3.75 7.13
C GLY A 144 2.43 -4.51 6.10
N LEU A 145 2.62 -4.17 4.83
CA LEU A 145 2.01 -4.88 3.70
C LEU A 145 2.60 -6.29 3.60
N VAL A 146 1.78 -7.32 3.82
CA VAL A 146 2.19 -8.73 3.75
C VAL A 146 1.85 -9.39 2.42
N GLN A 147 0.82 -8.91 1.73
CA GLN A 147 0.48 -9.41 0.40
C GLN A 147 -0.27 -8.36 -0.43
N THR A 148 0.03 -8.31 -1.72
CA THR A 148 -0.81 -7.66 -2.73
C THR A 148 -1.27 -8.70 -3.74
N THR A 149 -2.55 -8.66 -4.11
CA THR A 149 -3.10 -9.47 -5.20
C THR A 149 -4.01 -8.63 -6.09
N SER A 150 -4.16 -8.98 -7.36
CA SER A 150 -5.08 -8.28 -8.26
C SER A 150 -6.13 -9.22 -8.86
N SER A 151 -7.24 -8.66 -9.34
CA SER A 151 -8.25 -9.41 -10.10
C SER A 151 -7.71 -9.97 -11.43
N ALA A 152 -6.58 -9.46 -11.93
CA ALA A 152 -5.86 -10.01 -13.07
C ALA A 152 -4.90 -11.17 -12.69
N GLY A 153 -4.81 -11.50 -11.40
CA GLY A 153 -4.01 -12.61 -10.91
C GLY A 153 -2.55 -12.26 -10.66
N ASP A 154 -2.22 -10.99 -10.45
CA ASP A 154 -0.92 -10.58 -9.89
C ASP A 154 -0.84 -10.99 -8.42
N ILE A 155 0.35 -11.31 -7.96
CA ILE A 155 0.63 -11.64 -6.56
C ILE A 155 2.02 -11.13 -6.18
N HIS A 156 2.08 -10.37 -5.10
CA HIS A 156 3.30 -9.87 -4.48
C HIS A 156 3.25 -10.28 -3.00
N SER A 157 3.99 -11.31 -2.63
CA SER A 157 3.98 -11.88 -1.27
C SER A 157 5.20 -11.43 -0.48
N LEU A 158 5.01 -11.02 0.77
CA LEU A 158 6.13 -10.72 1.67
C LEU A 158 6.87 -12.01 2.03
N ILE A 159 8.16 -12.06 1.69
CA ILE A 159 9.03 -13.21 1.99
C ILE A 159 9.93 -12.96 3.20
N ASP A 160 10.39 -11.72 3.36
CA ASP A 160 11.26 -11.30 4.47
C ASP A 160 11.05 -9.84 4.84
N TYR A 161 11.40 -9.48 6.08
CA TYR A 161 11.36 -8.09 6.53
C TYR A 161 12.35 -7.83 7.69
N LYS A 162 12.78 -6.58 7.82
CA LYS A 162 13.61 -6.09 8.93
C LYS A 162 12.96 -4.82 9.48
N LEU A 163 12.65 -4.81 10.77
CA LEU A 163 12.01 -3.68 11.45
C LEU A 163 12.89 -3.25 12.63
N HIS A 164 12.98 -1.94 12.83
CA HIS A 164 13.81 -1.27 13.84
C HIS A 164 12.97 -0.41 14.80
#